data_AF-A0A7V9V5I3-F1
#
_entry.id   AF-A0A7V9V5I3-F1
#
_cell.length_a   1.000
_cell.length_b   1.000
_cell.length_c   1.000
_cell.angle_alpha   90.00
_cell.angle_beta   90.00
_cell.angle_gamma   90.00
#
_symmetry.space_group_name_H-M   'P 1'
#
loop_
_entity.id
_entity.type
_entity.pdbx_description
1 polymer ?
#
loop_
_entity_poly.entity_id
_entity_poly.type
_entity_poly.pdbx_seq_one_letter_code
_entity_poly.pdbx_strand_id
1 'polypeptide(L)'
;MEQLNLLGVALGLAALAGINLYLTVFVTGLAVNQHWITLSPQYQSLDVLAHPAIIIIAGVLYFLEFFADKIPWIDSAWDAVHTVIRPIGGALLGIQVLGHSTPAFDVIVLLLAGGTSLVTHTAKASSRLVANTSPEPFSNIGLSLAEDAAVFGGLALIHYNPVMALGVFAAALATFLYFAPKVLRAMKARIWLIFRKLNGPADSSAPSSLPIMLPSKFADEFNRQNVLTETIAWAVPCISGKGRRIPANLFGALVATNEEPRKLVFVAKRGGHGFSQAIDLDGLMVLREPKFLSDNLVIFPATGKGPKYLFVFPRSSGPVVEEIAEYLRARLTAPVSLITEPDHEPALQA
;
A
#
# COMPACT_ATOMS: atom_id res chain seq x y z
N MET A 1 3.65 -19.32 32.52
CA MET A 1 3.31 -20.24 31.42
C MET A 1 1.83 -20.22 31.09
N GLU A 2 0.95 -20.34 32.08
CA GLU A 2 -0.50 -20.36 31.89
C GLU A 2 -1.07 -19.11 31.18
N GLN A 3 -0.72 -17.91 31.64
CA GLN A 3 -1.14 -16.66 30.97
C GLN A 3 -0.60 -16.53 29.53
N LEU A 4 0.61 -17.04 29.27
CA LEU A 4 1.19 -17.04 27.93
C LEU A 4 0.48 -17.99 26.99
N ASN A 5 0.04 -19.16 27.48
CA ASN A 5 -0.79 -20.08 26.72
C ASN A 5 -2.13 -19.43 26.36
N LEU A 6 -2.77 -18.80 27.35
CA LEU A 6 -4.06 -18.14 27.18
C LEU A 6 -3.98 -17.00 26.15
N LEU A 7 -2.97 -16.14 26.27
CA LEU A 7 -2.68 -15.11 25.26
C LEU A 7 -2.31 -15.69 23.89
N GLY A 8 -1.58 -16.81 23.87
CA GLY A 8 -1.22 -17.52 22.63
C GLY A 8 -2.43 -18.03 21.86
N VAL A 9 -3.41 -18.61 22.57
CA VAL A 9 -4.68 -19.04 21.98
C VAL A 9 -5.50 -17.82 21.56
N ALA A 10 -5.68 -16.82 22.43
CA ALA A 10 -6.51 -15.64 22.15
C ALA A 10 -5.99 -14.82 20.96
N LEU A 11 -4.72 -14.43 20.98
CA LEU A 11 -4.11 -13.65 19.90
C LEU A 11 -3.87 -14.48 18.66
N GLY A 12 -3.63 -15.79 18.81
CA GLY A 12 -3.49 -16.70 17.68
C GLY A 12 -4.81 -16.84 16.91
N LEU A 13 -5.92 -17.11 17.60
CA LEU A 13 -7.24 -17.16 16.96
C LEU A 13 -7.62 -15.81 16.34
N ALA A 14 -7.29 -14.70 16.99
CA ALA A 14 -7.52 -13.38 16.44
C ALA A 14 -6.70 -13.10 15.17
N ALA A 15 -5.43 -13.54 15.14
CA ALA A 15 -4.57 -13.46 13.95
C ALA A 15 -5.12 -14.29 12.79
N LEU A 16 -5.55 -15.53 13.05
CA LEU A 16 -6.16 -16.38 12.04
C LEU A 16 -7.50 -15.83 11.56
N ALA A 17 -8.28 -15.22 12.45
CA ALA A 17 -9.52 -14.56 12.08
C ALA A 17 -9.31 -13.35 11.16
N GLY A 18 -8.19 -12.63 11.30
CA GLY A 18 -7.80 -11.60 10.34
C GLY A 18 -7.46 -12.14 8.95
N ILE A 19 -6.96 -13.38 8.86
CA ILE A 19 -6.71 -14.08 7.58
C ILE A 19 -8.03 -14.62 7.00
N ASN A 20 -8.74 -15.47 7.75
CA ASN A 20 -10.04 -16.05 7.39
C ASN A 20 -10.89 -16.28 8.65
N LEU A 21 -11.76 -15.33 8.99
CA LEU A 21 -12.64 -15.39 10.17
C LEU A 21 -13.54 -16.62 10.13
N TYR A 22 -14.20 -16.84 9.00
CA TYR A 22 -15.19 -17.89 8.88
C TYR A 22 -14.57 -19.27 8.92
N LEU A 23 -13.42 -19.47 8.26
CA LEU A 23 -12.68 -20.72 8.35
C LEU A 23 -12.18 -20.96 9.78
N THR A 24 -11.66 -19.93 10.44
CA THR A 24 -11.18 -20.03 11.83
C THR A 24 -12.29 -20.49 12.77
N VAL A 25 -13.48 -19.88 12.67
CA VAL A 25 -14.65 -20.26 13.48
C VAL A 25 -15.14 -21.66 13.11
N PHE A 26 -15.26 -21.96 11.82
CA PHE A 26 -15.77 -23.23 11.31
C PHE A 26 -14.90 -24.41 11.77
N VAL A 27 -13.58 -24.34 11.56
CA VAL A 27 -12.66 -25.43 11.90
C VAL A 27 -12.54 -25.60 13.41
N THR A 28 -12.47 -24.49 14.16
CA THR A 28 -12.43 -24.55 15.64
C THR A 28 -13.72 -25.18 16.17
N GLY A 29 -14.88 -24.69 15.72
CA GLY A 29 -16.18 -25.21 16.14
C GLY A 29 -16.36 -26.69 15.78
N LEU A 30 -16.00 -27.09 14.56
CA LEU A 30 -16.07 -28.48 14.11
C LEU A 30 -15.15 -29.40 14.93
N ALA A 31 -13.92 -28.96 15.20
CA ALA A 31 -12.96 -29.75 15.97
C ALA A 31 -13.42 -29.98 17.42
N VAL A 32 -14.07 -29.00 18.05
CA VAL A 32 -14.67 -29.15 19.38
C VAL A 32 -15.92 -30.02 19.32
N ASN A 33 -16.82 -29.76 18.36
CA ASN A 33 -18.08 -30.50 18.18
C ASN A 33 -17.87 -31.99 17.91
N GLN A 34 -16.85 -32.35 17.12
CA GLN A 34 -16.51 -33.73 16.78
C GLN A 34 -15.53 -34.37 17.77
N HIS A 35 -15.20 -33.68 18.86
CA HIS A 35 -14.24 -34.12 19.88
C HIS A 35 -12.84 -34.46 19.33
N TRP A 36 -12.43 -33.82 18.24
CA TRP A 36 -11.06 -33.92 17.71
C TRP A 36 -10.05 -33.24 18.63
N ILE A 37 -10.50 -32.20 19.34
CA ILE A 37 -9.72 -31.52 20.37
C ILE A 37 -10.52 -31.49 21.68
N THR A 38 -9.81 -31.61 22.79
CA THR A 38 -10.36 -31.35 24.12
C THR A 38 -9.90 -29.97 24.57
N LEU A 39 -10.84 -29.09 24.88
CA LEU A 39 -10.52 -27.75 25.38
C LEU A 39 -9.95 -27.84 26.81
N SER A 40 -8.96 -27.01 27.09
CA SER A 40 -8.47 -26.81 28.45
C SER A 40 -9.53 -26.05 29.25
N PRO A 41 -9.64 -26.30 30.59
CA PRO A 41 -10.52 -25.52 31.46
C PRO A 41 -10.36 -24.00 31.33
N GLN A 42 -9.14 -23.54 31.00
CA GLN A 42 -8.80 -22.11 30.86
C GLN A 42 -9.54 -21.40 29.71
N TYR A 43 -9.88 -22.13 28.65
CA TYR A 43 -10.55 -21.57 27.47
C TYR A 43 -11.76 -22.42 27.05
N GLN A 44 -12.38 -23.08 28.04
CA GLN A 44 -13.58 -23.90 27.86
C GLN A 44 -14.74 -23.09 27.25
N SER A 45 -14.75 -21.77 27.46
CA SER A 45 -15.72 -20.87 26.86
C SER A 45 -15.75 -20.92 25.33
N LEU A 46 -14.69 -21.39 24.66
CA LEU A 46 -14.72 -21.65 23.21
C LEU A 46 -15.70 -22.76 22.78
N ASP A 47 -16.21 -23.56 23.72
CA ASP A 47 -17.19 -24.61 23.46
C ASP A 47 -18.47 -24.08 22.79
N VAL A 48 -18.79 -22.80 22.97
CA VAL A 48 -19.89 -22.15 22.25
C VAL A 48 -19.78 -22.31 20.73
N LEU A 49 -18.56 -22.34 20.18
CA LEU A 49 -18.32 -22.49 18.75
C LEU A 49 -18.73 -23.89 18.22
N ALA A 50 -18.87 -24.87 19.11
CA ALA A 50 -19.33 -26.22 18.76
C ALA A 50 -20.84 -26.28 18.46
N HIS A 51 -21.58 -25.19 18.65
CA HIS A 51 -23.01 -25.13 18.37
C HIS A 51 -23.27 -25.34 16.86
N PRO A 52 -24.12 -26.31 16.44
CA PRO A 52 -24.31 -26.65 15.03
C PRO A 52 -24.68 -25.47 14.13
N ALA A 53 -25.51 -24.54 14.62
CA ALA A 53 -25.87 -23.34 13.87
C ALA A 53 -24.66 -22.43 13.58
N ILE A 54 -23.73 -22.27 14.53
CA ILE A 54 -22.52 -21.46 14.34
C ILE A 54 -21.63 -22.11 13.29
N ILE A 55 -21.43 -23.43 13.38
CA ILE A 55 -20.66 -24.21 12.42
C ILE A 55 -21.27 -24.09 11.02
N ILE A 56 -22.58 -24.26 10.87
CA ILE A 56 -23.26 -24.16 9.57
C ILE A 56 -23.10 -22.76 8.98
N ILE A 57 -23.38 -21.71 9.77
CA ILE A 57 -23.27 -20.32 9.29
C ILE A 57 -21.83 -19.99 8.91
N ALA A 58 -20.85 -20.34 9.75
CA ALA A 58 -19.43 -20.13 9.47
C ALA A 58 -18.98 -20.91 8.23
N GLY A 59 -19.44 -22.16 8.06
CA GLY A 59 -19.14 -22.97 6.88
C GLY A 59 -19.71 -22.37 5.59
N VAL A 60 -20.94 -21.87 5.61
CA VAL A 60 -21.56 -21.18 4.46
C VAL A 60 -20.82 -19.89 4.14
N LEU A 61 -20.51 -19.06 5.14
CA LEU A 61 -19.78 -17.82 4.93
C LEU A 61 -18.34 -18.05 4.45
N TYR A 62 -17.67 -19.09 4.95
CA TYR A 62 -16.37 -19.52 4.43
C TYR A 62 -16.48 -20.00 2.97
N PHE A 63 -17.51 -20.79 2.64
CA PHE A 63 -17.75 -21.21 1.27
C PHE A 63 -17.90 -19.99 0.34
N LEU A 64 -18.71 -19.00 0.73
CA LEU A 64 -18.87 -17.77 -0.04
C LEU A 64 -17.55 -17.00 -0.18
N GLU A 65 -16.79 -16.85 0.91
CA GLU A 65 -15.45 -16.22 0.88
C GLU A 65 -14.50 -16.95 -0.07
N PHE A 66 -14.46 -18.28 -0.01
CA PHE A 66 -13.58 -19.10 -0.85
C PHE A 66 -13.84 -18.89 -2.34
N PHE A 67 -15.10 -18.67 -2.75
CA PHE A 67 -15.41 -18.35 -4.15
C PHE A 67 -15.23 -16.86 -4.47
N ALA A 68 -15.58 -15.97 -3.55
CA ALA A 68 -15.37 -14.52 -3.69
C ALA A 68 -13.90 -14.19 -3.99
N ASP A 69 -12.97 -14.86 -3.29
CA ASP A 69 -11.52 -14.70 -3.46
C ASP A 69 -10.99 -15.08 -4.84
N LYS A 70 -11.77 -15.82 -5.63
CA LYS A 70 -11.38 -16.26 -6.98
C LYS A 70 -11.86 -15.33 -8.07
N ILE A 71 -12.78 -14.41 -7.77
CA ILE A 71 -13.37 -13.50 -8.75
C ILE A 71 -12.77 -12.10 -8.55
N PRO A 72 -12.06 -11.55 -9.57
CA PRO A 72 -11.51 -10.19 -9.48
C PRO A 72 -12.60 -9.17 -9.14
N TRP A 73 -12.24 -8.16 -8.35
CA TRP A 73 -13.11 -7.10 -7.83
C TRP A 73 -14.09 -7.54 -6.74
N ILE A 74 -14.66 -8.75 -6.83
CA ILE A 74 -15.47 -9.32 -5.74
C ILE A 74 -14.58 -9.55 -4.51
N ASP A 75 -13.37 -10.07 -4.72
CA ASP A 75 -12.32 -10.20 -3.71
C ASP A 75 -12.10 -8.90 -2.92
N SER A 76 -11.95 -7.79 -3.65
CA SER A 76 -11.66 -6.48 -3.11
C SER A 76 -12.86 -5.87 -2.37
N ALA A 77 -14.07 -6.08 -2.90
CA ALA A 77 -15.30 -5.66 -2.23
C ALA A 77 -15.54 -6.45 -0.92
N TRP A 78 -15.30 -7.77 -0.96
CA TRP A 78 -15.37 -8.62 0.22
C TRP A 78 -14.36 -8.17 1.27
N ASP A 79 -13.09 -7.97 0.92
CA ASP A 79 -12.05 -7.51 1.83
C ASP A 79 -12.34 -6.11 2.40
N ALA A 80 -13.00 -5.23 1.64
CA ALA A 80 -13.40 -3.91 2.12
C ALA A 80 -14.43 -4.01 3.25
N VAL A 81 -15.49 -4.80 3.09
CA VAL A 81 -16.50 -5.05 4.14
C VAL A 81 -15.84 -5.70 5.37
N HIS A 82 -14.95 -6.65 5.13
CA HIS A 82 -14.31 -7.41 6.20
C HIS A 82 -13.20 -6.67 6.94
N THR A 83 -12.81 -5.49 6.46
CA THR A 83 -11.95 -4.56 7.21
C THR A 83 -12.60 -4.13 8.53
N VAL A 84 -13.94 -4.20 8.64
CA VAL A 84 -14.69 -3.93 9.87
C VAL A 84 -15.09 -5.23 10.58
N ILE A 85 -15.59 -6.22 9.85
CA ILE A 85 -16.13 -7.46 10.44
C ILE A 85 -15.03 -8.28 11.14
N ARG A 86 -13.85 -8.42 10.52
CA ARG A 86 -12.78 -9.28 11.07
C ARG A 86 -12.19 -8.76 12.36
N PRO A 87 -11.82 -7.47 12.51
CA PRO A 87 -11.36 -6.95 13.80
C PRO A 87 -12.36 -7.20 14.93
N ILE A 88 -13.65 -7.02 14.67
CA ILE A 88 -14.70 -7.31 15.64
C ILE A 88 -14.75 -8.80 15.96
N GLY A 89 -14.80 -9.67 14.93
CA GLY A 89 -14.82 -11.12 15.12
C GLY A 89 -13.59 -11.67 15.85
N GLY A 90 -12.40 -11.18 15.50
CA GLY A 90 -11.14 -11.53 16.18
C GLY A 90 -11.11 -11.06 17.63
N ALA A 91 -11.62 -9.87 17.93
CA ALA A 91 -11.76 -9.38 19.30
C ALA A 91 -12.72 -10.24 20.13
N LEU A 92 -13.88 -10.60 19.55
CA LEU A 92 -14.86 -11.47 20.20
C LEU A 92 -14.30 -12.86 20.46
N LEU A 93 -13.58 -13.45 19.50
CA LEU A 93 -12.88 -14.72 19.69
C LEU A 93 -11.85 -14.62 20.82
N GLY A 94 -11.03 -13.57 20.82
CA GLY A 94 -10.02 -13.34 21.86
C GLY A 94 -10.61 -13.25 23.26
N ILE A 95 -11.72 -12.54 23.44
CA ILE A 95 -12.44 -12.45 24.72
C ILE A 95 -13.06 -13.80 25.09
N GLN A 96 -13.62 -14.53 24.12
CA GLN A 96 -14.21 -15.83 24.37
C GLN A 96 -13.18 -16.84 24.90
N VAL A 97 -11.90 -16.71 24.54
CA VAL A 97 -10.82 -17.52 25.12
C VAL A 97 -10.65 -17.28 26.62
N LEU A 98 -10.89 -16.06 27.10
CA LEU A 98 -10.62 -15.72 28.51
C LEU A 98 -11.63 -16.33 29.49
N GLY A 99 -12.87 -16.53 29.04
CA GLY A 99 -13.96 -17.01 29.88
C GLY A 99 -14.29 -16.05 31.03
N HIS A 100 -13.78 -16.34 32.23
CA HIS A 100 -14.01 -15.54 33.43
C HIS A 100 -12.75 -14.76 33.83
N SER A 101 -12.65 -13.52 33.37
CA SER A 101 -11.53 -12.61 33.61
C SER A 101 -11.97 -11.31 34.27
N THR A 102 -11.01 -10.47 34.64
CA THR A 102 -11.31 -9.13 35.17
C THR A 102 -11.70 -8.20 34.02
N PRO A 103 -12.61 -7.22 34.25
CA PRO A 103 -13.03 -6.29 33.19
C PRO A 103 -11.87 -5.53 32.54
N ALA A 104 -10.83 -5.20 33.32
CA ALA A 104 -9.64 -4.54 32.79
C ALA A 104 -8.87 -5.44 31.80
N PHE A 105 -8.78 -6.74 32.08
CA PHE A 105 -8.09 -7.68 31.22
C PHE A 105 -8.90 -7.98 29.94
N ASP A 106 -10.23 -8.02 30.04
CA ASP A 106 -11.12 -8.16 28.88
C ASP A 106 -10.90 -7.03 27.87
N VAL A 107 -10.82 -5.79 28.36
CA VAL A 107 -10.56 -4.62 27.50
C VAL A 107 -9.18 -4.71 26.85
N ILE A 108 -8.14 -5.12 27.60
CA ILE A 108 -6.79 -5.29 27.06
C ILE A 108 -6.80 -6.32 25.92
N VAL A 109 -7.42 -7.48 26.14
CA VAL A 109 -7.45 -8.56 25.16
C VAL A 109 -8.33 -8.19 23.98
N LEU A 110 -9.47 -7.52 24.19
CA LEU A 110 -10.32 -6.98 23.12
C LEU A 110 -9.51 -6.09 22.18
N LEU A 111 -8.74 -5.14 22.74
CA LEU A 111 -7.92 -4.21 21.97
C LEU A 111 -6.78 -4.94 21.23
N LEU A 112 -6.09 -5.85 21.93
CA LEU A 112 -4.98 -6.60 21.34
C LEU A 112 -5.46 -7.57 20.25
N ALA A 113 -6.53 -8.31 20.49
CA ALA A 113 -7.09 -9.28 19.54
C ALA A 113 -7.71 -8.57 18.32
N GLY A 114 -8.51 -7.52 18.53
CA GLY A 114 -9.07 -6.72 17.44
C GLY A 114 -7.98 -6.05 16.59
N GLY A 115 -6.97 -5.47 17.24
CA GLY A 115 -5.80 -4.91 16.56
C GLY A 115 -5.00 -5.96 15.79
N THR A 116 -4.79 -7.14 16.38
CA THR A 116 -4.10 -8.27 15.75
C THR A 116 -4.84 -8.75 14.50
N SER A 117 -6.16 -8.89 14.57
CA SER A 117 -7.00 -9.26 13.43
C SER A 117 -6.98 -8.18 12.34
N LEU A 118 -7.02 -6.90 12.70
CA LEU A 118 -6.90 -5.81 11.73
C LEU A 118 -5.54 -5.81 11.02
N VAL A 119 -4.45 -6.02 11.76
CA VAL A 119 -3.10 -6.05 11.18
C VAL A 119 -2.93 -7.23 10.22
N THR A 120 -3.39 -8.42 10.62
CA THR A 120 -3.32 -9.62 9.77
C THR A 120 -4.21 -9.51 8.53
N HIS A 121 -5.42 -8.94 8.66
CA HIS A 121 -6.27 -8.59 7.50
C HIS A 121 -5.59 -7.59 6.57
N THR A 122 -4.95 -6.55 7.12
CA THR A 122 -4.20 -5.57 6.33
C THR A 122 -3.03 -6.22 5.60
N ALA A 123 -2.36 -7.18 6.24
CA ALA A 123 -1.30 -7.97 5.60
C ALA A 123 -1.84 -8.77 4.40
N LYS A 124 -2.98 -9.46 4.55
CA LYS A 124 -3.70 -10.15 3.46
C LYS A 124 -4.11 -9.20 2.33
N ALA A 125 -4.75 -8.07 2.65
CA ALA A 125 -5.12 -7.09 1.62
C ALA A 125 -3.88 -6.54 0.88
N SER A 126 -2.75 -6.40 1.58
CA SER A 126 -1.50 -5.91 0.97
C SER A 126 -0.83 -6.91 0.02
N SER A 127 -0.90 -8.22 0.30
CA SER A 127 -0.37 -9.24 -0.59
C SER A 127 -1.16 -9.28 -1.90
N ARG A 128 -2.49 -9.09 -1.84
CA ARG A 128 -3.33 -8.97 -3.05
C ARG A 128 -2.97 -7.77 -3.93
N LEU A 129 -2.62 -6.63 -3.34
CA LEU A 129 -2.17 -5.45 -4.12
C LEU A 129 -0.88 -5.71 -4.93
N VAL A 130 -0.03 -6.61 -4.43
CA VAL A 130 1.19 -7.07 -5.10
C VAL A 130 0.85 -8.13 -6.14
N ALA A 131 0.05 -9.13 -5.79
CA ALA A 131 -0.36 -10.21 -6.70
C ALA A 131 -1.13 -9.68 -7.93
N ASN A 132 -2.03 -8.72 -7.73
CA ASN A 132 -2.81 -8.06 -8.79
C ASN A 132 -1.96 -7.20 -9.75
N THR A 133 -0.64 -7.13 -9.58
CA THR A 133 0.26 -6.60 -10.62
C THR A 133 0.57 -7.61 -11.72
N SER A 134 0.31 -8.90 -11.47
CA SER A 134 0.36 -9.96 -12.48
C SER A 134 -1.05 -10.22 -13.02
N PRO A 135 -1.28 -10.20 -14.34
CA PRO A 135 -2.60 -10.42 -14.93
C PRO A 135 -3.09 -11.88 -14.85
N GLU A 136 -2.34 -12.80 -14.24
CA GLU A 136 -2.68 -14.23 -14.24
C GLU A 136 -3.52 -14.64 -13.01
N PRO A 137 -4.70 -15.27 -13.22
CA PRO A 137 -5.64 -15.65 -12.14
C PRO A 137 -5.05 -16.67 -11.16
N PHE A 138 -3.97 -17.37 -11.54
CA PHE A 138 -3.27 -18.33 -10.70
C PHE A 138 -2.69 -17.72 -9.43
N SER A 139 -2.30 -16.44 -9.45
CA SER A 139 -1.69 -15.78 -8.29
C SER A 139 -2.68 -15.62 -7.12
N ASN A 140 -3.92 -15.23 -7.42
CA ASN A 140 -4.96 -15.04 -6.41
C ASN A 140 -5.47 -16.38 -5.86
N ILE A 141 -5.59 -17.40 -6.73
CA ILE A 141 -5.94 -18.76 -6.30
C ILE A 141 -4.87 -19.32 -5.36
N GLY A 142 -3.59 -19.24 -5.75
CA GLY A 142 -2.49 -19.73 -4.93
C GLY A 142 -2.40 -19.02 -3.57
N LEU A 143 -2.63 -17.71 -3.55
CA LEU A 143 -2.64 -16.93 -2.32
C LEU A 143 -3.82 -17.31 -1.41
N SER A 144 -5.04 -17.44 -1.96
CA SER A 144 -6.23 -17.88 -1.20
C SER A 144 -6.05 -19.29 -0.62
N LEU A 145 -5.47 -20.23 -1.37
CA LEU A 145 -5.16 -21.58 -0.84
C LEU A 145 -4.07 -21.54 0.24
N ALA A 146 -3.06 -20.68 0.09
CA ALA A 146 -2.03 -20.51 1.10
C ALA A 146 -2.58 -19.89 2.39
N GLU A 147 -3.55 -18.96 2.28
CA GLU A 147 -4.27 -18.39 3.42
C GLU A 147 -5.04 -19.48 4.18
N ASP A 148 -5.79 -20.32 3.47
CA ASP A 148 -6.55 -21.42 4.08
C ASP A 148 -5.61 -22.43 4.76
N ALA A 149 -4.52 -22.81 4.09
CA ALA A 149 -3.50 -23.68 4.66
C ALA A 149 -2.83 -23.05 5.91
N ALA A 150 -2.59 -21.74 5.90
CA ALA A 150 -2.06 -21.02 7.06
C ALA A 150 -3.04 -21.03 8.23
N VAL A 151 -4.35 -20.97 7.99
CA VAL A 151 -5.37 -21.09 9.04
C VAL A 151 -5.40 -22.49 9.63
N PHE A 152 -5.43 -23.54 8.80
CA PHE A 152 -5.36 -24.93 9.29
C PHE A 152 -4.07 -25.20 10.07
N GLY A 153 -2.92 -24.82 9.52
CA GLY A 153 -1.61 -24.98 10.17
C GLY A 153 -1.49 -24.15 11.45
N GLY A 154 -2.03 -22.93 11.45
CA GLY A 154 -2.07 -22.06 12.61
C GLY A 154 -2.95 -22.63 13.73
N LEU A 155 -4.14 -23.15 13.41
CA LEU A 155 -5.02 -23.81 14.38
C LEU A 155 -4.36 -25.05 14.98
N ALA A 156 -3.71 -25.87 14.14
CA ALA A 156 -2.93 -27.01 14.62
C ALA A 156 -1.79 -26.58 15.54
N LEU A 157 -1.06 -25.51 15.19
CA LEU A 157 0.02 -24.98 16.01
C LEU A 157 -0.48 -24.43 17.35
N ILE A 158 -1.62 -23.71 17.35
CA ILE A 158 -2.28 -23.24 18.57
C ILE A 158 -2.68 -24.42 19.46
N HIS A 159 -3.22 -25.49 18.88
CA HIS A 159 -3.63 -26.68 19.64
C HIS A 159 -2.45 -27.39 20.31
N TYR A 160 -1.37 -27.65 19.56
CA TYR A 160 -0.23 -28.40 20.09
C TYR A 160 0.75 -27.57 20.91
N ASN A 161 0.97 -26.30 20.54
CA ASN A 161 1.96 -25.45 21.21
C ASN A 161 1.58 -23.95 21.14
N PRO A 162 0.68 -23.48 22.03
CA PRO A 162 0.23 -22.09 22.06
C PRO A 162 1.35 -21.05 22.16
N VAL A 163 2.42 -21.35 22.92
CA VAL A 163 3.56 -20.44 23.08
C VAL A 163 4.35 -20.31 21.79
N MET A 164 4.59 -21.43 21.09
CA MET A 164 5.24 -21.41 19.77
C MET A 164 4.37 -20.67 18.76
N ALA A 165 3.05 -20.88 18.78
CA ALA A 165 2.11 -20.14 17.96
C ALA A 165 2.26 -18.63 18.19
N LEU A 166 2.22 -18.19 19.46
CA LEU A 166 2.42 -16.79 19.84
C LEU A 166 3.75 -16.23 19.32
N GLY A 167 4.85 -17.00 19.40
CA GLY A 167 6.15 -16.61 18.87
C GLY A 167 6.15 -16.44 17.34
N VAL A 168 5.53 -17.38 16.61
CA VAL A 168 5.37 -17.29 15.15
C VAL A 168 4.52 -16.08 14.76
N PHE A 169 3.41 -15.83 15.46
CA PHE A 169 2.57 -14.65 15.23
C PHE A 169 3.32 -13.36 15.52
N ALA A 170 4.09 -13.28 16.62
CA ALA A 170 4.90 -12.11 16.95
C ALA A 170 5.96 -11.84 15.88
N ALA A 171 6.61 -12.88 15.34
CA ALA A 171 7.57 -12.76 14.26
C ALA A 171 6.92 -12.30 12.94
N ALA A 172 5.76 -12.85 12.60
CA ALA A 172 4.98 -12.42 11.44
C ALA A 172 4.53 -10.95 11.57
N LEU A 173 4.05 -10.54 12.75
CA LEU A 173 3.66 -9.17 13.06
C LEU A 173 4.85 -8.21 12.95
N ALA A 174 6.00 -8.55 13.54
CA ALA A 174 7.22 -7.74 13.44
C ALA A 174 7.67 -7.58 11.99
N THR A 175 7.59 -8.65 11.20
CA THR A 175 7.88 -8.63 9.76
C THR A 175 6.93 -7.69 9.03
N PHE A 176 5.62 -7.79 9.28
CA PHE A 176 4.64 -6.90 8.67
C PHE A 176 4.89 -5.43 9.05
N LEU A 177 5.08 -5.13 10.34
CA LEU A 177 5.34 -3.76 10.82
C LEU A 177 6.63 -3.17 10.22
N TYR A 178 7.66 -3.99 10.00
CA TYR A 178 8.87 -3.57 9.30
C TYR A 178 8.60 -3.14 7.85
N PHE A 179 7.72 -3.85 7.14
CA PHE A 179 7.35 -3.52 5.75
C PHE A 179 6.18 -2.53 5.64
N ALA A 180 5.40 -2.32 6.70
CA ALA A 180 4.18 -1.51 6.72
C ALA A 180 4.40 -0.09 6.16
N PRO A 181 5.47 0.67 6.49
CA PRO A 181 5.70 1.99 5.91
C PRO A 181 5.85 1.99 4.39
N LYS A 182 6.34 0.89 3.78
CA LYS A 182 6.43 0.76 2.32
C LYS A 182 5.05 0.46 1.73
N VAL A 183 4.30 -0.45 2.36
CA VAL A 183 2.95 -0.85 1.96
C VAL A 183 1.98 0.34 2.04
N LEU A 184 1.93 1.02 3.18
CA LEU A 184 1.04 2.16 3.43
C LEU A 184 1.31 3.32 2.46
N ARG A 185 2.58 3.56 2.09
CA ARG A 185 2.91 4.55 1.05
C ARG A 185 2.37 4.16 -0.32
N ALA A 186 2.50 2.88 -0.71
CA ALA A 186 1.95 2.38 -1.96
C ALA A 186 0.42 2.45 -2.00
N MET A 187 -0.26 2.08 -0.91
CA MET A 187 -1.71 2.19 -0.78
C MET A 187 -2.19 3.64 -0.88
N LYS A 188 -1.54 4.54 -0.14
CA LYS A 188 -1.86 5.98 -0.19
C LYS A 188 -1.70 6.55 -1.59
N ALA A 189 -0.65 6.17 -2.33
CA ALA A 189 -0.46 6.55 -3.72
C ALA A 189 -1.63 6.11 -4.61
N ARG A 190 -2.04 4.84 -4.53
CA ARG A 190 -3.16 4.31 -5.33
C ARG A 190 -4.49 4.98 -4.98
N ILE A 191 -4.82 5.08 -3.69
CA ILE A 191 -6.06 5.74 -3.22
C ILE A 191 -6.12 7.18 -3.72
N TRP A 192 -5.02 7.91 -3.63
CA TRP A 192 -4.95 9.29 -4.11
C TRP A 192 -5.18 9.40 -5.62
N LEU A 193 -4.62 8.50 -6.42
CA LEU A 193 -4.85 8.46 -7.88
C LEU A 193 -6.31 8.15 -8.22
N ILE A 194 -6.94 7.20 -7.50
CA ILE A 194 -8.37 6.88 -7.66
C ILE A 194 -9.21 8.11 -7.33
N PHE A 195 -8.97 8.74 -6.19
CA PHE A 195 -9.72 9.92 -5.76
C PHE A 195 -9.56 11.10 -6.74
N ARG A 196 -8.34 11.31 -7.27
CA ARG A 196 -8.07 12.31 -8.31
C ARG A 196 -8.77 12.00 -9.63
N LYS A 197 -8.88 10.72 -10.02
CA LYS A 197 -9.59 10.32 -11.22
C LYS A 197 -11.10 10.53 -11.09
N LEU A 198 -11.67 10.16 -9.94
CA LEU A 198 -13.11 10.33 -9.68
C LEU A 198 -13.53 11.81 -9.60
N ASN A 199 -12.65 12.67 -9.09
CA ASN A 199 -12.89 14.12 -8.98
C ASN A 199 -12.28 14.94 -10.13
N GLY A 200 -11.77 14.28 -11.17
CA GLY A 200 -11.13 14.95 -12.31
C GLY A 200 -12.16 15.49 -13.30
N PRO A 201 -11.92 16.66 -13.94
CA PRO A 201 -12.78 17.15 -15.02
C PRO A 201 -12.83 16.14 -16.18
N ALA A 202 -14.02 15.89 -16.72
CA ALA A 202 -14.23 14.96 -17.83
C ALA A 202 -13.53 15.43 -19.13
N ASP A 203 -13.45 16.75 -19.33
CA ASP A 203 -12.72 17.37 -20.44
C ASP A 203 -11.36 17.88 -19.97
N SER A 204 -10.29 17.27 -20.51
CA SER A 204 -8.91 17.69 -20.30
C SER A 204 -8.33 18.44 -21.51
N SER A 205 -9.18 19.03 -22.36
CA SER A 205 -8.79 19.77 -23.57
C SER A 205 -8.41 21.24 -23.32
N ALA A 206 -8.39 21.68 -22.06
CA ALA A 206 -7.90 23.01 -21.73
C ALA A 206 -6.39 23.13 -22.05
N PRO A 207 -5.95 24.23 -22.68
CA PRO A 207 -4.52 24.48 -22.87
C PRO A 207 -3.84 24.51 -21.50
N SER A 208 -2.98 23.53 -21.23
CA SER A 208 -2.10 23.59 -20.09
C SER A 208 -0.93 24.49 -20.44
N SER A 209 -0.60 25.41 -19.55
CA SER A 209 0.73 25.98 -19.48
C SER A 209 1.44 25.34 -18.30
N LEU A 210 2.75 25.06 -18.46
CA LEU A 210 3.54 24.51 -17.36
C LEU A 210 3.51 25.45 -16.15
N PRO A 211 3.08 24.98 -14.96
CA PRO A 211 2.97 25.83 -13.80
C PRO A 211 4.37 26.22 -13.32
N ILE A 212 4.62 27.53 -13.31
CA ILE A 212 5.91 28.13 -12.92
C ILE A 212 6.09 28.16 -11.39
N MET A 213 4.98 28.07 -10.63
CA MET A 213 5.01 28.15 -9.18
C MET A 213 5.17 26.79 -8.50
N LEU A 214 6.11 26.72 -7.56
CA LEU A 214 6.24 25.56 -6.69
C LEU A 214 5.03 25.43 -5.76
N PRO A 215 4.45 24.23 -5.57
CA PRO A 215 3.38 24.06 -4.61
C PRO A 215 3.85 24.45 -3.20
N SER A 216 3.11 25.32 -2.51
CA SER A 216 3.47 25.88 -1.19
C SER A 216 3.85 24.82 -0.15
N LYS A 217 3.27 23.62 -0.25
CA LYS A 217 3.58 22.44 0.59
C LYS A 217 5.06 22.00 0.55
N PHE A 218 5.77 22.32 -0.53
CA PHE A 218 7.17 21.97 -0.76
C PHE A 218 8.11 23.20 -0.74
N ALA A 219 7.58 24.40 -0.51
CA ALA A 219 8.36 25.65 -0.54
C ALA A 219 9.47 25.67 0.54
N ASP A 220 9.19 25.23 1.76
CA ASP A 220 10.20 25.14 2.83
C ASP A 220 11.35 24.18 2.50
N GLU A 221 11.05 23.14 1.72
CA GLU A 221 12.04 22.14 1.33
C GLU A 221 12.94 22.67 0.22
N PHE A 222 12.36 23.45 -0.68
CA PHE A 222 13.07 24.22 -1.69
C PHE A 222 14.01 25.26 -1.08
N ASN A 223 13.53 25.99 -0.06
CA ASN A 223 14.32 26.97 0.70
C ASN A 223 15.58 26.37 1.32
N ARG A 224 15.51 25.15 1.85
CA ARG A 224 16.65 24.49 2.54
C ARG A 224 17.75 24.00 1.61
N GLN A 225 17.47 23.86 0.32
CA GLN A 225 18.37 23.22 -0.63
C GLN A 225 18.97 24.17 -1.67
N ASN A 226 18.85 25.49 -1.47
CA ASN A 226 19.42 26.52 -2.34
C ASN A 226 18.93 26.51 -3.80
N VAL A 227 17.81 25.84 -4.10
CA VAL A 227 17.24 25.83 -5.47
C VAL A 227 16.49 27.14 -5.80
N LEU A 228 16.48 28.12 -4.88
CA LEU A 228 15.82 29.42 -5.07
C LEU A 228 16.71 30.51 -5.66
N THR A 229 18.02 30.29 -5.79
CA THR A 229 18.85 31.16 -6.63
C THR A 229 18.53 30.96 -8.11
N GLU A 230 18.06 29.77 -8.48
CA GLU A 230 17.73 29.43 -9.87
C GLU A 230 16.27 29.78 -10.21
N THR A 231 16.04 30.30 -11.41
CA THR A 231 14.68 30.55 -11.88
C THR A 231 13.99 29.23 -12.25
N ILE A 232 12.87 28.94 -11.57
CA ILE A 232 12.04 27.76 -11.85
C ILE A 232 11.40 27.93 -13.23
N ALA A 233 11.66 26.98 -14.12
CA ALA A 233 10.97 26.92 -15.40
C ALA A 233 9.56 26.35 -15.20
N TRP A 234 9.44 25.27 -14.42
CA TRP A 234 8.16 24.69 -14.01
C TRP A 234 8.31 23.73 -12.84
N ALA A 235 7.24 23.53 -12.08
CA ALA A 235 7.17 22.60 -10.96
C ALA A 235 5.81 21.89 -10.89
N VAL A 236 5.81 20.56 -11.05
CA VAL A 236 4.56 19.79 -11.14
C VAL A 236 4.50 18.71 -10.05
N PRO A 237 3.42 18.66 -9.24
CA PRO A 237 3.22 17.60 -8.25
C PRO A 237 3.13 16.23 -8.91
N CYS A 238 3.87 15.26 -8.37
CA CYS A 238 3.84 13.88 -8.84
C CYS A 238 4.14 12.88 -7.73
N ILE A 239 3.94 11.60 -8.05
CA ILE A 239 4.40 10.49 -7.23
C ILE A 239 5.61 9.87 -7.93
N SER A 240 6.70 9.67 -7.21
CA SER A 240 7.84 8.92 -7.74
C SER A 240 7.52 7.43 -7.90
N GLY A 241 7.89 6.87 -9.04
CA GLY A 241 8.09 5.44 -9.22
C GLY A 241 9.47 5.02 -8.74
N LYS A 242 9.86 3.76 -9.02
CA LYS A 242 11.21 3.27 -8.68
C LYS A 242 12.23 3.96 -9.58
N GLY A 243 13.21 4.64 -8.97
CA GLY A 243 14.31 5.28 -9.69
C GLY A 243 15.64 5.11 -8.97
N ARG A 244 16.76 5.45 -9.63
CA ARG A 244 18.08 5.41 -8.98
C ARG A 244 18.09 6.43 -7.82
N ARG A 245 18.31 5.94 -6.60
CA ARG A 245 18.27 6.72 -5.34
C ARG A 245 16.93 7.40 -5.01
N ILE A 246 15.88 7.20 -5.82
CA ILE A 246 14.53 7.70 -5.56
C ILE A 246 13.65 6.53 -5.11
N PRO A 247 13.10 6.56 -3.87
CA PRO A 247 12.20 5.52 -3.41
C PRO A 247 10.86 5.61 -4.14
N ALA A 248 10.27 4.47 -4.49
CA ALA A 248 8.94 4.43 -5.06
C ALA A 248 7.85 4.92 -4.08
N ASN A 249 6.76 5.42 -4.64
CA ASN A 249 5.56 5.91 -3.95
C ASN A 249 5.83 7.09 -3.00
N LEU A 250 6.83 7.92 -3.30
CA LEU A 250 7.04 9.17 -2.57
C LEU A 250 6.30 10.30 -3.27
N PHE A 251 5.44 10.99 -2.52
CA PHE A 251 4.73 12.19 -2.99
C PHE A 251 5.66 13.38 -2.97
N GLY A 252 5.77 14.08 -4.09
CA GLY A 252 6.67 15.20 -4.27
C GLY A 252 6.28 16.10 -5.44
N ALA A 253 7.24 16.85 -5.94
CA ALA A 253 7.15 17.60 -7.16
C ALA A 253 8.39 17.37 -8.02
N LEU A 254 8.19 17.33 -9.33
CA LEU A 254 9.26 17.35 -10.31
C LEU A 254 9.47 18.79 -10.75
N VAL A 255 10.72 19.24 -10.78
CA VAL A 255 11.06 20.65 -11.01
C VAL A 255 12.17 20.75 -12.04
N ALA A 256 12.00 21.68 -12.98
CA ALA A 256 13.02 22.11 -13.92
C ALA A 256 13.38 23.57 -13.66
N THR A 257 14.65 23.91 -13.84
CA THR A 257 15.15 25.29 -13.75
C THR A 257 15.63 25.77 -15.13
N ASN A 258 15.80 27.08 -15.28
CA ASN A 258 16.34 27.65 -16.53
C ASN A 258 17.87 27.62 -16.56
N GLU A 259 18.53 27.67 -15.41
CA GLU A 259 20.00 27.73 -15.32
C GLU A 259 20.67 26.41 -15.71
N GLU A 260 20.10 25.28 -15.26
CA GLU A 260 20.60 23.94 -15.57
C GLU A 260 19.57 23.17 -16.42
N PRO A 261 19.42 23.50 -17.72
CA PRO A 261 18.31 23.00 -18.54
C PRO A 261 18.30 21.49 -18.79
N ARG A 262 19.44 20.83 -18.58
CA ARG A 262 19.61 19.37 -18.70
C ARG A 262 19.53 18.64 -17.36
N LYS A 263 19.07 19.32 -16.31
CA LYS A 263 18.89 18.73 -14.98
C LYS A 263 17.44 18.84 -14.56
N LEU A 264 16.95 17.78 -13.94
CA LEU A 264 15.68 17.76 -13.24
C LEU A 264 15.91 17.52 -11.76
N VAL A 265 15.09 18.13 -10.93
CA VAL A 265 15.13 17.92 -9.48
C VAL A 265 13.79 17.36 -9.03
N PHE A 266 13.82 16.20 -8.39
CA PHE A 266 12.64 15.67 -7.70
C PHE A 266 12.74 16.01 -6.21
N VAL A 267 11.77 16.77 -5.70
CA VAL A 267 11.69 17.17 -4.29
C VAL A 267 10.51 16.53 -3.59
N ALA A 268 10.70 16.13 -2.33
CA ALA A 268 9.68 15.48 -1.53
C ALA A 268 9.96 15.58 -0.02
N LYS A 269 9.02 15.09 0.80
CA LYS A 269 9.24 14.85 2.24
C LYS A 269 9.29 13.35 2.52
N ARG A 270 10.36 12.88 3.16
CA ARG A 270 10.56 11.49 3.55
C ARG A 270 10.83 11.39 5.05
N GLY A 271 9.87 10.83 5.80
CA GLY A 271 10.01 10.62 7.24
C GLY A 271 10.15 11.93 8.03
N GLY A 272 9.43 12.99 7.62
CA GLY A 272 9.52 14.32 8.23
C GLY A 272 10.70 15.16 7.74
N HIS A 273 11.72 14.53 7.17
CA HIS A 273 12.86 15.21 6.58
C HIS A 273 12.65 15.51 5.11
N GLY A 274 13.39 16.51 4.66
CA GLY A 274 13.57 16.83 3.28
C GLY A 274 14.20 15.74 2.44
N PHE A 275 13.70 15.59 1.21
CA PHE A 275 14.29 14.71 0.22
C PHE A 275 14.40 15.44 -1.10
N SER A 276 15.57 15.34 -1.73
CA SER A 276 15.76 15.79 -3.10
C SER A 276 16.75 14.92 -3.82
N GLN A 277 16.50 14.77 -5.11
CA GLN A 277 17.38 14.05 -5.99
C GLN A 277 17.43 14.78 -7.33
N ALA A 278 18.63 15.24 -7.68
CA ALA A 278 18.94 15.70 -9.02
C ALA A 278 19.08 14.52 -9.98
N ILE A 279 18.62 14.74 -11.21
CA ILE A 279 18.58 13.79 -12.32
C ILE A 279 19.22 14.50 -13.49
N ASP A 280 20.40 14.04 -13.85
CA ASP A 280 21.07 14.45 -15.09
C ASP A 280 20.36 13.78 -16.27
N LEU A 281 19.95 14.58 -17.25
CA LEU A 281 19.23 14.13 -18.43
C LEU A 281 20.16 13.72 -19.57
N ASP A 282 21.46 13.98 -19.50
CA ASP A 282 22.39 13.65 -20.57
C ASP A 282 22.38 12.15 -20.89
N GLY A 283 22.18 11.81 -22.16
CA GLY A 283 22.07 10.43 -22.64
C GLY A 283 20.78 9.69 -22.26
N LEU A 284 19.81 10.39 -21.67
CA LEU A 284 18.48 9.86 -21.35
C LEU A 284 17.44 10.27 -22.40
N MET A 285 16.39 9.48 -22.50
CA MET A 285 15.20 9.71 -23.32
C MET A 285 13.97 9.83 -22.45
N VAL A 286 12.95 10.50 -22.97
CA VAL A 286 11.68 10.77 -22.28
C VAL A 286 10.50 10.19 -23.04
N LEU A 287 9.73 9.33 -22.36
CA LEU A 287 8.53 8.69 -22.87
C LEU A 287 7.35 8.99 -21.94
N ARG A 288 6.21 9.34 -22.53
CA ARG A 288 4.92 9.38 -21.85
C ARG A 288 4.24 8.03 -22.00
N GLU A 289 3.74 7.48 -20.90
CA GLU A 289 3.02 6.20 -20.86
C GLU A 289 1.67 6.39 -20.16
N PRO A 290 0.58 6.62 -20.91
CA PRO A 290 -0.75 6.78 -20.34
C PRO A 290 -1.29 5.44 -19.79
N LYS A 291 -1.89 5.46 -18.59
CA LYS A 291 -2.51 4.30 -17.93
C LYS A 291 -3.93 4.61 -17.47
N PHE A 292 -4.64 3.61 -16.97
CA PHE A 292 -6.03 3.77 -16.54
C PHE A 292 -6.20 4.78 -15.39
N LEU A 293 -5.34 4.76 -14.37
CA LEU A 293 -5.41 5.67 -13.21
C LEU A 293 -4.40 6.83 -13.26
N SER A 294 -3.40 6.73 -14.13
CA SER A 294 -2.25 7.64 -14.13
C SER A 294 -1.79 7.99 -15.53
N ASP A 295 -1.03 9.07 -15.62
CA ASP A 295 -0.20 9.40 -16.78
C ASP A 295 1.25 9.36 -16.32
N ASN A 296 2.06 8.49 -16.91
CA ASN A 296 3.42 8.26 -16.43
C ASN A 296 4.43 8.99 -17.31
N LEU A 297 5.39 9.65 -16.68
CA LEU A 297 6.60 10.15 -17.33
C LEU A 297 7.75 9.18 -17.03
N VAL A 298 8.32 8.59 -18.08
CA VAL A 298 9.40 7.61 -18.00
C VAL A 298 10.66 8.23 -18.60
N ILE A 299 11.72 8.29 -17.80
CA ILE A 299 13.04 8.77 -18.21
C ILE A 299 14.00 7.58 -18.17
N PHE A 300 14.65 7.25 -19.27
CA PHE A 300 15.43 6.02 -19.40
C PHE A 300 16.63 6.20 -20.34
N PRO A 301 17.70 5.41 -20.19
CA PRO A 301 18.89 5.55 -21.03
C PRO A 301 18.61 5.10 -22.47
N ALA A 302 19.07 5.86 -23.46
CA ALA A 302 18.93 5.52 -24.88
C ALA A 302 19.60 4.18 -25.22
N THR A 303 20.70 3.86 -24.55
CA THR A 303 21.49 2.63 -24.74
C THR A 303 20.89 1.40 -24.08
N GLY A 304 19.78 1.55 -23.33
CA GLY A 304 19.17 0.48 -22.52
C GLY A 304 19.94 0.11 -21.25
N LYS A 305 21.18 0.59 -21.07
CA LYS A 305 21.99 0.40 -19.87
C LYS A 305 22.08 1.70 -19.07
N GLY A 306 21.58 1.69 -17.84
CA GLY A 306 21.60 2.87 -16.97
C GLY A 306 20.35 3.04 -16.11
N PRO A 307 20.23 4.17 -15.39
CA PRO A 307 19.12 4.42 -14.49
C PRO A 307 17.82 4.73 -15.24
N LYS A 308 16.75 4.02 -14.89
CA LYS A 308 15.39 4.35 -15.28
C LYS A 308 14.70 5.10 -14.14
N TYR A 309 14.02 6.18 -14.46
CA TYR A 309 13.19 6.96 -13.54
C TYR A 309 11.74 6.93 -14.05
N LEU A 310 10.82 6.86 -13.10
CA LEU A 310 9.39 6.85 -13.37
C LEU A 310 8.76 7.90 -12.47
N PHE A 311 7.92 8.75 -13.03
CA PHE A 311 7.08 9.69 -12.30
C PHE A 311 5.63 9.47 -12.71
N VAL A 312 4.75 9.43 -11.73
CA VAL A 312 3.35 9.05 -11.87
C VAL A 312 2.50 10.26 -11.54
N PHE A 313 1.71 10.69 -12.51
CA PHE A 313 0.78 11.80 -12.39
C PHE A 313 -0.66 11.28 -12.43
N PRO A 314 -1.64 11.98 -11.83
CA PRO A 314 -3.05 11.66 -12.04
C PRO A 314 -3.39 11.64 -13.53
N ARG A 315 -4.33 10.77 -13.92
CA ARG A 315 -4.81 10.74 -15.30
C ARG A 315 -5.36 12.10 -15.77
N SER A 316 -5.96 12.87 -14.87
CA SER A 316 -6.46 14.22 -15.13
C SER A 316 -5.36 15.24 -15.49
N SER A 317 -4.08 14.92 -15.23
CA SER A 317 -2.94 15.77 -15.54
C SER A 317 -2.28 15.44 -16.88
N GLY A 318 -2.90 14.58 -17.70
CA GLY A 318 -2.36 14.12 -18.98
C GLY A 318 -1.83 15.22 -19.92
N PRO A 319 -2.55 16.35 -20.14
CA PRO A 319 -2.05 17.45 -20.98
C PRO A 319 -0.73 18.04 -20.46
N VAL A 320 -0.66 18.31 -19.15
CA VAL A 320 0.55 18.82 -18.49
C VAL A 320 1.71 17.84 -18.65
N VAL A 321 1.46 16.53 -18.57
CA VAL A 321 2.51 15.51 -18.74
C VAL A 321 3.02 15.45 -20.19
N GLU A 322 2.15 15.65 -21.19
CA GLU A 322 2.59 15.78 -22.58
C GLU A 322 3.47 17.02 -22.76
N GLU A 323 3.04 18.16 -22.22
CA GLU A 323 3.80 19.42 -22.30
C GLU A 323 5.17 19.30 -21.63
N ILE A 324 5.26 18.63 -20.46
CA ILE A 324 6.55 18.29 -19.82
C ILE A 324 7.40 17.41 -20.75
N ALA A 325 6.82 16.38 -21.36
CA ALA A 325 7.56 15.45 -22.21
C ALA A 325 8.10 16.14 -23.46
N GLU A 326 7.29 16.98 -24.11
CA GLU A 326 7.69 17.80 -25.26
C GLU A 326 8.79 18.79 -24.90
N TYR A 327 8.63 19.53 -23.80
CA TYR A 327 9.62 20.45 -23.28
C TYR A 327 10.99 19.78 -23.05
N LEU A 328 10.98 18.60 -22.41
CA LEU A 328 12.22 17.87 -22.14
C LEU A 328 12.86 17.32 -23.42
N ARG A 329 12.07 16.79 -24.36
CA ARG A 329 12.59 16.32 -25.66
C ARG A 329 13.23 17.45 -26.45
N ALA A 330 12.61 18.63 -26.47
CA ALA A 330 13.16 19.81 -27.13
C ALA A 330 14.53 20.20 -26.55
N ARG A 331 14.65 20.27 -25.21
CA ARG A 331 15.92 20.60 -24.52
C ARG A 331 17.00 19.53 -24.66
N LEU A 332 16.63 18.26 -24.77
CA LEU A 332 17.58 17.17 -25.03
C LEU A 332 18.15 17.20 -26.46
N THR A 333 17.38 17.72 -27.41
CA THR A 333 17.78 17.81 -28.83
C THR A 333 18.55 19.11 -29.13
N ALA A 334 18.34 20.16 -28.33
CA ALA A 334 18.98 21.46 -28.51
C ALA A 334 20.49 21.46 -28.12
N PRO A 335 21.35 22.15 -28.90
CA PRO A 335 22.72 22.47 -28.49
C PRO A 335 22.73 23.28 -27.19
N VAL A 336 23.63 22.94 -26.25
CA VAL A 336 23.72 23.59 -24.92
C VAL A 336 23.79 25.12 -25.01
N SER A 337 24.47 25.66 -26.03
CA SER A 337 24.65 27.10 -26.24
C SER A 337 23.38 27.88 -26.55
N LEU A 338 22.33 27.23 -27.08
CA LEU A 338 21.07 27.90 -27.46
C LEU A 338 20.04 27.97 -26.32
N ILE A 339 20.33 27.37 -25.16
CA ILE A 339 19.35 27.24 -24.06
C ILE A 339 19.58 28.30 -22.97
N THR A 340 20.77 28.90 -22.92
CA THR A 340 21.19 29.85 -21.87
C THR A 340 21.02 31.33 -22.20
N GLU A 341 20.60 31.70 -23.41
CA GLU A 341 20.33 33.12 -23.71
C GLU A 341 18.89 33.47 -23.28
N PRO A 342 18.70 34.36 -22.30
CA PRO A 342 17.40 34.99 -22.10
C PRO A 342 17.14 35.91 -23.29
N ASP A 343 15.91 35.91 -23.81
CA ASP A 343 15.44 36.87 -24.82
C ASP A 343 15.83 38.30 -24.41
N HIS A 344 16.94 38.80 -24.96
CA HIS A 344 17.25 40.20 -24.93
C HIS A 344 16.38 40.86 -26.00
N GLU A 345 15.23 41.37 -25.56
CA GLU A 345 14.38 42.27 -26.33
C GLU A 345 15.27 43.40 -26.89
N PRO A 346 15.38 43.58 -28.22
CA PRO A 346 16.23 44.63 -28.75
C PRO A 346 15.62 45.98 -28.41
N ALA A 347 16.41 46.80 -27.73
CA ALA A 347 16.08 48.19 -27.43
C ALA A 347 15.63 48.92 -28.71
N LEU A 348 14.35 49.29 -28.75
CA LEU A 348 13.83 50.25 -29.71
C LEU A 348 14.46 51.62 -29.42
N GLN A 349 15.54 51.94 -30.13
CA GLN A 349 15.95 53.31 -30.40
C GLN A 349 15.28 53.78 -31.69
N ALA A 350 14.32 54.69 -31.57
CA ALA A 350 14.04 55.77 -32.53
C ALA A 350 13.20 56.84 -31.85
#